data_AF-A0A383AJN0-F1
#
_entry.id   AF-A0A383AJN0-F1
#
_cell.length_a   1.000
_cell.length_b   1.000
_cell.length_c   1.000
_cell.angle_alpha   90.00
_cell.angle_beta   90.00
_cell.angle_gamma   90.00
#
_symmetry.space_group_name_H-M   'P 1'
#
loop_
_entity.id
_entity.type
_entity.pdbx_description
1 polymer ?
#
loop_
_entity_poly.entity_id
_entity_poly.type
_entity_poly.pdbx_seq_one_letter_code
_entity_poly.pdbx_strand_id
1 'polypeptide(L)'
;DGGQWNFTDAGATHFLLDADNTLVTMYDDQDTGDLMTIQIAQHGATTLTTTDDDAAAADLTMDVDGELVLDAADAAGVIVKINGTSQLSVIDGVVKPTTNNDVDLGTSSVQYKDAFLDGTVTTDVLTVDETATVATSLTVGGGATILTDAQIADDGNFTVDINGDITLDANGGEITLSDNNSATGKVIVDMDNTNIKHQYDGSNYVTTTLASTGSVTKETVGAGTTDSDYTLDVDGELVLDAADAAGVIMK
;
A
#
# COMPACT_ATOMS: atom_id res chain seq x y z
N ASP A 1 7.78 -43.98 -53.33
CA ASP A 1 8.24 -45.00 -52.35
C ASP A 1 7.32 -45.13 -51.15
N GLY A 2 6.25 -44.32 -51.05
CA GLY A 2 5.11 -44.65 -50.18
C GLY A 2 5.45 -44.53 -48.70
N GLY A 3 6.09 -43.41 -48.31
CA GLY A 3 6.59 -43.13 -46.96
C GLY A 3 5.52 -43.02 -45.86
N GLN A 4 4.32 -43.53 -46.08
CA GLN A 4 3.23 -43.55 -45.10
C GLN A 4 2.91 -44.99 -44.68
N TRP A 5 2.95 -45.24 -43.38
CA TRP A 5 2.56 -46.52 -42.79
C TRP A 5 1.34 -46.32 -41.89
N ASN A 6 0.24 -47.00 -42.25
CA ASN A 6 -1.02 -46.94 -41.51
C ASN A 6 -1.20 -48.18 -40.63
N PHE A 7 -1.53 -47.96 -39.37
CA PHE A 7 -1.98 -48.99 -38.44
C PHE A 7 -3.50 -48.89 -38.33
N THR A 8 -4.18 -49.87 -38.92
CA THR A 8 -5.65 -49.90 -38.99
C THR A 8 -6.25 -50.98 -38.10
N ASP A 9 -7.38 -50.66 -37.46
CA ASP A 9 -8.27 -51.65 -36.84
C ASP A 9 -9.69 -51.48 -37.41
N ALA A 10 -10.35 -52.59 -37.73
CA ALA A 10 -11.67 -52.63 -38.37
C ALA A 10 -11.85 -51.73 -39.62
N GLY A 11 -10.75 -51.34 -40.28
CA GLY A 11 -10.75 -50.44 -41.44
C GLY A 11 -10.57 -48.95 -41.12
N ALA A 12 -10.61 -48.55 -39.84
CA ALA A 12 -10.25 -47.21 -39.37
C ALA A 12 -8.73 -47.14 -39.12
N THR A 13 -8.11 -45.98 -39.36
CA THR A 13 -6.68 -45.76 -39.07
C THR A 13 -6.55 -45.14 -37.68
N HIS A 14 -5.78 -45.77 -36.78
CA HIS A 14 -5.53 -45.23 -35.42
C HIS A 14 -4.16 -44.57 -35.32
N PHE A 15 -3.17 -45.06 -36.07
CA PHE A 15 -1.85 -44.46 -36.14
C PHE A 15 -1.40 -44.34 -37.59
N LEU A 16 -0.86 -43.18 -37.95
CA LEU A 16 -0.18 -42.94 -39.21
C LEU A 16 1.24 -42.47 -38.92
N LEU A 17 2.22 -43.16 -39.53
CA LEU A 17 3.61 -42.72 -39.55
C LEU A 17 3.91 -42.18 -40.95
N ASP A 18 4.15 -40.89 -41.07
CA ASP A 18 4.49 -40.21 -42.32
C ASP A 18 5.97 -39.79 -42.30
N ALA A 19 6.78 -40.58 -43.01
CA ALA A 19 8.21 -40.39 -43.14
C ALA A 19 8.58 -39.21 -44.05
N ASP A 20 7.68 -38.78 -44.94
CA ASP A 20 7.93 -37.65 -45.83
C ASP A 20 7.89 -36.33 -45.05
N ASN A 21 7.00 -36.25 -44.05
CA ASN A 21 6.88 -35.09 -43.17
C ASN A 21 7.59 -35.26 -41.82
N THR A 22 8.04 -36.46 -41.45
CA THR A 22 8.52 -36.78 -40.09
C THR A 22 7.43 -36.47 -39.05
N LEU A 23 6.26 -37.09 -39.26
CA LEU A 23 5.04 -36.90 -38.49
C LEU A 23 4.50 -38.25 -37.99
N VAL A 24 4.10 -38.28 -36.71
CA VAL A 24 3.23 -39.32 -36.16
C VAL A 24 1.88 -38.71 -35.90
N THR A 25 0.81 -39.33 -36.41
CA THR A 25 -0.58 -38.96 -36.12
C THR A 25 -1.27 -40.09 -35.39
N MET A 26 -1.95 -39.77 -34.30
CA MET A 26 -2.77 -40.67 -33.49
C MET A 26 -4.20 -40.15 -33.53
N TYR A 27 -5.11 -40.94 -34.10
CA TYR A 27 -6.52 -40.58 -34.24
C TYR A 27 -7.33 -41.09 -33.05
N ASP A 28 -8.34 -40.34 -32.62
CA ASP A 28 -9.40 -40.88 -31.79
C ASP A 28 -10.15 -42.01 -32.55
N ASP A 29 -10.66 -42.98 -31.80
CA ASP A 29 -11.30 -44.18 -32.37
C ASP A 29 -12.78 -43.98 -32.72
N GLN A 30 -13.39 -42.91 -32.23
CA GLN A 30 -14.78 -42.55 -32.44
C GLN A 30 -14.92 -41.35 -33.37
N ASP A 31 -13.98 -40.41 -33.33
CA ASP A 31 -13.92 -39.26 -34.22
C ASP A 31 -12.54 -39.09 -34.88
N THR A 32 -12.45 -39.35 -36.18
CA THR A 32 -11.18 -39.19 -36.90
C THR A 32 -10.74 -37.74 -37.09
N GLY A 33 -11.63 -36.79 -36.81
CA GLY A 33 -11.31 -35.36 -36.75
C GLY A 33 -10.49 -34.98 -35.52
N ASP A 34 -10.69 -35.71 -34.43
CA ASP A 34 -9.95 -35.58 -33.18
C ASP A 34 -8.64 -36.38 -33.23
N LEU A 35 -7.52 -35.71 -32.98
CA LEU A 35 -6.20 -36.35 -33.08
C LEU A 35 -5.11 -35.68 -32.24
N MET A 36 -4.01 -36.41 -32.04
CA MET A 36 -2.74 -35.85 -31.62
C MET A 36 -1.68 -36.08 -32.70
N THR A 37 -0.82 -35.09 -32.92
CA THR A 37 0.37 -35.24 -33.75
C THR A 37 1.67 -35.00 -32.98
N ILE A 38 2.73 -35.67 -33.40
CA ILE A 38 4.11 -35.39 -33.03
C ILE A 38 4.88 -35.13 -34.32
N GLN A 39 5.23 -33.86 -34.56
CA GLN A 39 5.96 -33.40 -35.74
C GLN A 39 7.40 -33.07 -35.35
N ILE A 40 8.38 -33.56 -36.10
CA ILE A 40 9.78 -33.10 -35.99
C ILE A 40 10.12 -32.30 -37.24
N ALA A 41 10.37 -31.01 -37.06
CA ALA A 41 10.78 -30.10 -38.13
C ALA A 41 12.31 -29.98 -38.21
N GLN A 42 12.79 -29.03 -39.03
CA GLN A 42 14.21 -28.70 -39.11
C GLN A 42 14.81 -28.39 -37.73
N HIS A 43 16.10 -28.70 -37.57
CA HIS A 43 16.83 -28.52 -36.31
C HIS A 43 16.29 -29.35 -35.13
N GLY A 44 15.44 -30.36 -35.39
CA GLY A 44 14.87 -31.21 -34.34
C GLY A 44 13.75 -30.54 -33.55
N ALA A 45 13.26 -29.37 -33.99
CA ALA A 45 12.13 -28.70 -33.36
C ALA A 45 10.93 -29.64 -33.36
N THR A 46 10.45 -29.99 -32.16
CA THR A 46 9.38 -30.97 -31.98
C THR A 46 8.12 -30.24 -31.54
N THR A 47 6.99 -30.56 -32.15
CA THR A 47 5.68 -30.01 -31.79
C THR A 47 4.71 -31.14 -31.50
N LEU A 48 4.08 -31.07 -30.33
CA LEU A 48 2.89 -31.86 -30.01
C LEU A 48 1.68 -30.98 -30.27
N THR A 49 0.75 -31.47 -31.09
CA THR A 49 -0.50 -30.76 -31.39
C THR A 49 -1.66 -31.68 -31.08
N THR A 50 -2.59 -31.22 -30.26
CA THR A 50 -3.90 -31.82 -30.08
C THR A 50 -4.91 -31.06 -30.93
N THR A 51 -5.81 -31.78 -31.58
CA THR A 51 -6.86 -31.24 -32.44
C THR A 51 -8.18 -31.82 -31.98
N ASP A 52 -9.16 -30.93 -31.78
CA ASP A 52 -10.58 -31.24 -31.62
C ASP A 52 -11.28 -30.47 -32.74
N ASP A 53 -11.93 -31.15 -33.68
CA ASP A 53 -12.53 -30.51 -34.85
C ASP A 53 -14.00 -30.11 -34.66
N ASP A 54 -14.61 -30.53 -33.56
CA ASP A 54 -15.99 -30.24 -33.17
C ASP A 54 -16.10 -29.17 -32.05
N ALA A 55 -15.05 -28.97 -31.25
CA ALA A 55 -14.97 -27.98 -30.18
C ALA A 55 -13.52 -27.53 -29.84
N ALA A 56 -13.22 -27.32 -28.56
CA ALA A 56 -11.91 -26.86 -28.06
C ALA A 56 -11.48 -27.63 -26.79
N ALA A 57 -11.85 -28.91 -26.72
CA ALA A 57 -11.61 -29.82 -25.61
C ALA A 57 -10.35 -30.69 -25.78
N ALA A 58 -9.57 -30.46 -26.84
CA ALA A 58 -8.29 -31.11 -27.12
C ALA A 58 -7.18 -30.67 -26.14
N ASP A 59 -7.33 -30.99 -24.86
CA ASP A 59 -6.35 -30.69 -23.81
C ASP A 59 -5.13 -31.63 -23.87
N LEU A 60 -3.94 -31.08 -23.63
CA LEU A 60 -2.76 -31.87 -23.30
C LEU A 60 -2.50 -31.80 -21.79
N THR A 61 -2.83 -32.87 -21.07
CA THR A 61 -2.55 -33.00 -19.64
C THR A 61 -1.26 -33.77 -19.41
N MET A 62 -0.36 -33.22 -18.58
CA MET A 62 0.84 -33.91 -18.10
C MET A 62 0.71 -34.17 -16.61
N ASP A 63 0.39 -35.42 -16.24
CA ASP A 63 0.37 -35.89 -14.84
C ASP A 63 1.67 -36.66 -14.54
N VAL A 64 2.69 -35.92 -14.11
CA VAL A 64 4.04 -36.45 -13.90
C VAL A 64 4.18 -36.92 -12.45
N ASP A 65 4.47 -38.22 -12.23
CA ASP A 65 4.70 -38.80 -10.89
C ASP A 65 5.92 -38.18 -10.19
N GLY A 66 6.96 -37.87 -10.97
CA GLY A 66 8.19 -37.24 -10.51
C GLY A 66 8.24 -35.73 -10.77
N GLU A 67 9.47 -35.25 -11.02
CA GLU A 67 9.71 -33.84 -11.36
C GLU A 67 9.40 -33.57 -12.84
N LEU A 68 8.68 -32.48 -13.12
CA LEU A 68 8.62 -31.88 -14.44
C LEU A 68 9.74 -30.84 -14.58
N VAL A 69 10.75 -31.14 -15.38
CA VAL A 69 11.86 -30.23 -15.67
C VAL A 69 11.61 -29.52 -16.99
N LEU A 70 11.47 -28.19 -16.94
CA LEU A 70 11.44 -27.31 -18.10
C LEU A 70 12.75 -26.53 -18.19
N ASP A 71 13.76 -27.13 -18.83
CA ASP A 71 15.10 -26.56 -18.98
C ASP A 71 15.28 -25.94 -20.37
N ALA A 72 14.76 -24.73 -20.55
CA ALA A 72 14.86 -24.00 -21.80
C ALA A 72 16.27 -23.39 -21.96
N ALA A 73 17.04 -23.89 -22.93
CA ALA A 73 18.35 -23.33 -23.29
C ALA A 73 18.28 -22.01 -24.09
N ASP A 74 17.09 -21.69 -24.62
CA ASP A 74 16.87 -20.44 -25.35
C ASP A 74 16.79 -19.26 -24.39
N ALA A 75 17.30 -18.10 -24.82
CA ALA A 75 17.27 -16.87 -24.03
C ALA A 75 15.84 -16.38 -23.73
N ALA A 76 14.81 -16.87 -24.42
CA ALA A 76 13.42 -16.55 -24.12
C ALA A 76 12.85 -17.30 -22.90
N GLY A 77 13.54 -18.33 -22.41
CA GLY A 77 13.14 -19.12 -21.25
C GLY A 77 11.85 -19.92 -21.47
N VAL A 78 11.06 -20.08 -20.40
CA VAL A 78 9.74 -20.71 -20.46
C VAL A 78 8.67 -19.63 -20.63
N ILE A 79 7.79 -19.81 -21.62
CA ILE A 79 6.77 -18.82 -21.99
C ILE A 79 5.37 -19.45 -21.85
N VAL A 80 4.50 -18.78 -21.10
CA VAL A 80 3.08 -19.09 -21.05
C VAL A 80 2.36 -18.24 -22.09
N LYS A 81 1.71 -18.89 -23.07
CA LYS A 81 0.93 -18.23 -24.11
C LYS A 81 -0.55 -18.51 -23.95
N ILE A 82 -1.38 -17.51 -24.21
CA ILE A 82 -2.83 -17.63 -24.27
C ILE A 82 -3.27 -17.14 -25.65
N ASN A 83 -4.00 -17.98 -26.38
CA ASN A 83 -4.50 -17.68 -27.73
C ASN A 83 -3.39 -17.12 -28.66
N GLY A 84 -2.23 -17.79 -28.67
CA GLY A 84 -1.06 -17.41 -29.47
C GLY A 84 -0.24 -16.23 -28.95
N THR A 85 -0.69 -15.52 -27.92
CA THR A 85 0.00 -14.35 -27.35
C THR A 85 0.76 -14.75 -26.09
N SER A 86 2.04 -14.38 -26.00
CA SER A 86 2.80 -14.56 -24.76
C SER A 86 2.23 -13.66 -23.66
N GLN A 87 2.12 -14.17 -22.44
CA GLN A 87 1.58 -13.44 -21.30
C GLN A 87 2.60 -13.36 -20.16
N LEU A 88 3.20 -14.50 -19.80
CA LEU A 88 4.19 -14.64 -18.72
C LEU A 88 5.46 -15.30 -19.26
N SER A 89 6.62 -14.84 -18.79
CA SER A 89 7.92 -15.45 -19.06
C SER A 89 8.69 -15.67 -17.76
N VAL A 90 9.31 -16.85 -17.66
CA VAL A 90 10.29 -17.20 -16.62
C VAL A 90 11.66 -17.30 -17.30
N ILE A 91 12.56 -16.40 -16.94
CA ILE A 91 13.87 -16.21 -17.58
C ILE A 91 14.88 -15.74 -16.53
N ASP A 92 16.04 -16.40 -16.44
CA ASP A 92 17.21 -16.02 -15.63
C ASP A 92 16.89 -15.22 -14.34
N GLY A 93 16.22 -15.86 -13.38
CA GLY A 93 15.90 -15.25 -12.09
C GLY A 93 14.73 -14.25 -12.10
N VAL A 94 14.00 -14.12 -13.21
CA VAL A 94 12.89 -13.18 -13.38
C VAL A 94 11.63 -13.91 -13.82
N VAL A 95 10.53 -13.60 -13.13
CA VAL A 95 9.16 -13.91 -13.55
C VAL A 95 8.51 -12.59 -13.94
N LYS A 96 8.13 -12.41 -15.21
CA LYS A 96 7.62 -11.12 -15.72
C LYS A 96 6.51 -11.26 -16.75
N PRO A 97 5.59 -10.29 -16.82
CA PRO A 97 4.72 -10.16 -17.98
C PRO A 97 5.54 -9.83 -19.23
N THR A 98 5.04 -10.19 -20.41
CA THR A 98 5.72 -9.87 -21.67
C THR A 98 5.48 -8.44 -22.15
N THR A 99 4.46 -7.77 -21.62
CA THR A 99 4.07 -6.40 -21.93
C THR A 99 3.74 -5.63 -20.65
N ASN A 100 3.93 -4.30 -20.68
CA ASN A 100 3.64 -3.47 -19.52
C ASN A 100 2.13 -3.40 -19.26
N ASN A 101 1.72 -3.47 -17.98
CA ASN A 101 0.33 -3.36 -17.56
C ASN A 101 -0.62 -4.38 -18.22
N ASP A 102 -0.14 -5.61 -18.42
CA ASP A 102 -0.88 -6.70 -19.11
C ASP A 102 -1.40 -7.79 -18.16
N VAL A 103 -0.66 -8.10 -17.09
CA VAL A 103 -0.97 -9.21 -16.17
C VAL A 103 -1.28 -8.68 -14.79
N ASP A 104 -2.46 -9.03 -14.28
CA ASP A 104 -2.86 -8.81 -12.89
C ASP A 104 -2.41 -9.96 -11.98
N LEU A 105 -2.16 -9.65 -10.70
CA LEU A 105 -1.95 -10.65 -9.65
C LEU A 105 -3.25 -10.88 -8.88
N GLY A 106 -4.11 -11.72 -9.44
CA GLY A 106 -5.44 -12.01 -8.88
C GLY A 106 -6.51 -11.04 -9.39
N THR A 107 -7.71 -11.15 -8.82
CA THR A 107 -8.89 -10.34 -9.15
C THR A 107 -9.66 -10.02 -7.87
N SER A 108 -10.71 -9.20 -7.96
CA SER A 108 -11.61 -8.91 -6.82
C SER A 108 -12.31 -10.16 -6.25
N SER A 109 -12.40 -11.24 -7.03
CA SER A 109 -13.05 -12.49 -6.62
C SER A 109 -12.07 -13.62 -6.31
N VAL A 110 -10.82 -13.49 -6.73
CA VAL A 110 -9.77 -14.51 -6.60
C VAL A 110 -8.47 -13.81 -6.21
N GLN A 111 -8.22 -13.73 -4.91
CA GLN A 111 -7.10 -13.00 -4.33
C GLN A 111 -6.00 -13.97 -3.89
N TYR A 112 -4.74 -13.51 -3.92
CA TYR A 112 -3.66 -14.21 -3.22
C TYR A 112 -3.85 -14.07 -1.71
N LYS A 113 -3.48 -15.11 -0.97
CA LYS A 113 -3.61 -15.10 0.49
C LYS A 113 -2.65 -14.10 1.14
N ASP A 114 -1.38 -14.18 0.75
CA ASP A 114 -0.25 -13.41 1.30
C ASP A 114 0.80 -13.16 0.19
N ALA A 115 1.66 -12.15 0.37
CA ALA A 115 2.84 -11.90 -0.47
C ALA A 115 4.10 -11.90 0.39
N PHE A 116 5.13 -12.65 0.00
CA PHE A 116 6.41 -12.76 0.71
C PHE A 116 7.54 -12.22 -0.15
N LEU A 117 8.06 -11.04 0.22
CA LEU A 117 9.04 -10.28 -0.55
C LEU A 117 10.16 -9.83 0.40
N ASP A 118 11.41 -10.24 0.15
CA ASP A 118 12.58 -9.82 0.93
C ASP A 118 13.14 -8.46 0.46
N GLY A 119 13.07 -8.23 -0.86
CA GLY A 119 13.60 -7.03 -1.50
C GLY A 119 12.63 -5.85 -1.49
N THR A 120 12.76 -5.03 -2.53
CA THR A 120 11.95 -3.81 -2.71
C THR A 120 10.71 -4.10 -3.55
N VAL A 121 9.58 -3.51 -3.15
CA VAL A 121 8.35 -3.46 -3.95
C VAL A 121 8.19 -2.05 -4.51
N THR A 122 8.03 -1.94 -5.82
CA THR A 122 7.75 -0.66 -6.49
C THR A 122 6.34 -0.69 -7.05
N THR A 123 5.52 0.30 -6.68
CA THR A 123 4.14 0.46 -7.12
C THR A 123 3.91 1.91 -7.52
N ASP A 124 3.07 2.15 -8.53
CA ASP A 124 2.63 3.51 -8.85
C ASP A 124 1.71 4.06 -7.74
N VAL A 125 0.76 3.24 -7.28
CA VAL A 125 -0.14 3.54 -6.17
C VAL A 125 -0.24 2.31 -5.29
N LEU A 126 -0.06 2.50 -3.98
CA LEU A 126 -0.37 1.50 -2.97
C LEU A 126 -1.67 1.90 -2.27
N THR A 127 -2.69 1.08 -2.42
CA THR A 127 -3.95 1.18 -1.66
C THR A 127 -3.99 0.04 -0.67
N VAL A 128 -4.30 0.35 0.59
CA VAL A 128 -4.52 -0.64 1.65
C VAL A 128 -5.96 -0.45 2.12
N ASP A 129 -6.77 -1.48 1.98
CA ASP A 129 -8.21 -1.52 2.30
C ASP A 129 -8.48 -1.56 3.81
N GLU A 130 -7.62 -2.23 4.58
CA GLU A 130 -7.66 -2.18 6.04
C GLU A 130 -6.45 -1.45 6.67
N THR A 131 -5.44 -2.19 7.12
CA THR A 131 -4.37 -1.67 7.97
C THR A 131 -3.00 -2.00 7.41
N ALA A 132 -2.15 -0.98 7.30
CA ALA A 132 -0.72 -1.15 7.03
C ALA A 132 0.06 -1.14 8.35
N THR A 133 0.95 -2.12 8.55
CA THR A 133 1.91 -2.11 9.66
C THR A 133 3.32 -1.93 9.11
N VAL A 134 4.01 -0.88 9.54
CA VAL A 134 5.43 -0.64 9.23
C VAL A 134 6.22 -0.83 10.52
N ALA A 135 7.00 -1.92 10.59
CA ALA A 135 7.59 -2.37 11.85
C ALA A 135 8.74 -1.47 12.37
N THR A 136 9.40 -0.71 11.49
CA THR A 136 10.58 0.08 11.84
C THR A 136 10.36 1.56 11.57
N SER A 137 10.46 1.97 10.30
CA SER A 137 10.42 3.37 9.91
C SER A 137 9.62 3.57 8.64
N LEU A 138 8.78 4.60 8.62
CA LEU A 138 8.18 5.13 7.41
C LEU A 138 8.93 6.40 7.00
N THR A 139 9.49 6.41 5.78
CA THR A 139 10.03 7.62 5.16
C THR A 139 9.11 8.05 4.03
N VAL A 140 8.66 9.30 4.05
CA VAL A 140 7.80 9.87 3.01
C VAL A 140 8.62 10.92 2.25
N GLY A 141 8.87 10.69 0.96
CA GLY A 141 9.66 11.62 0.14
C GLY A 141 8.90 12.89 -0.28
N GLY A 142 7.57 12.88 -0.14
CA GLY A 142 6.69 14.02 -0.40
C GLY A 142 5.93 14.46 0.85
N GLY A 143 4.77 15.09 0.67
CA GLY A 143 3.88 15.42 1.78
C GLY A 143 3.14 14.19 2.31
N ALA A 144 3.01 14.10 3.63
CA ALA A 144 2.11 13.15 4.28
C ALA A 144 0.80 13.86 4.62
N THR A 145 -0.33 13.28 4.23
CA THR A 145 -1.68 13.75 4.61
C THR A 145 -2.37 12.63 5.37
N ILE A 146 -2.93 12.94 6.53
CA ILE A 146 -3.76 12.02 7.32
C ILE A 146 -5.20 12.54 7.21
N LEU A 147 -6.12 11.73 6.66
CA LEU A 147 -7.46 12.19 6.26
C LEU A 147 -8.46 12.28 7.42
N THR A 148 -8.29 11.45 8.45
CA THR A 148 -9.22 11.34 9.57
C THR A 148 -8.46 11.58 10.88
N ASP A 149 -8.55 10.65 11.83
CA ASP A 149 -7.92 10.78 13.13
C ASP A 149 -6.45 10.38 13.01
N ALA A 150 -5.56 11.34 13.27
CA ALA A 150 -4.14 11.10 13.41
C ALA A 150 -3.79 10.94 14.89
N GLN A 151 -3.31 9.76 15.28
CA GLN A 151 -2.63 9.58 16.56
C GLN A 151 -1.18 9.19 16.29
N ILE A 152 -0.25 9.98 16.82
CA ILE A 152 1.16 9.62 16.87
C ILE A 152 1.44 9.22 18.32
N ALA A 153 1.48 7.91 18.56
CA ALA A 153 1.91 7.35 19.85
C ALA A 153 3.39 7.01 19.72
N ASP A 154 4.24 7.70 20.48
CA ASP A 154 5.67 7.50 20.50
C ASP A 154 6.13 7.30 21.96
N ASP A 155 6.92 6.25 22.21
CA ASP A 155 7.53 5.99 23.52
C ASP A 155 8.78 6.86 23.76
N GLY A 156 9.22 7.60 22.73
CA GLY A 156 10.38 8.47 22.74
C GLY A 156 10.01 9.96 22.67
N ASN A 157 10.71 10.68 21.79
CA ASN A 157 10.49 12.09 21.55
C ASN A 157 9.74 12.29 20.22
N PHE A 158 8.61 12.99 20.27
CA PHE A 158 8.04 13.59 19.07
C PHE A 158 8.81 14.87 18.70
N THR A 159 9.49 14.86 17.55
CA THR A 159 10.24 16.02 17.04
C THR A 159 9.58 16.54 15.77
N VAL A 160 9.20 17.82 15.76
CA VAL A 160 8.75 18.53 14.55
C VAL A 160 9.86 19.46 14.12
N ASP A 161 10.68 19.00 13.17
CA ASP A 161 11.77 19.79 12.56
C ASP A 161 11.39 20.16 11.13
N ILE A 162 11.08 21.43 10.92
CA ILE A 162 10.57 21.96 9.65
C ILE A 162 11.30 23.28 9.37
N ASN A 163 11.83 23.44 8.16
CA ASN A 163 12.53 24.67 7.74
C ASN A 163 11.60 25.91 7.67
N GLY A 164 10.33 25.69 7.37
CA GLY A 164 9.29 26.72 7.33
C GLY A 164 8.53 26.81 8.64
N ASP A 165 7.25 27.19 8.53
CA ASP A 165 6.38 27.36 9.69
C ASP A 165 5.62 26.08 10.04
N ILE A 166 5.26 25.97 11.32
CA ILE A 166 4.29 25.01 11.80
C ILE A 166 2.94 25.72 11.90
N THR A 167 1.95 25.23 11.17
CA THR A 167 0.56 25.69 11.29
C THR A 167 -0.25 24.62 12.02
N LEU A 168 -0.86 25.01 13.14
CA LEU A 168 -1.81 24.18 13.88
C LEU A 168 -3.20 24.78 13.72
N ASP A 169 -4.05 24.10 12.94
CA ASP A 169 -5.42 24.53 12.65
C ASP A 169 -6.41 23.56 13.31
N ALA A 170 -6.80 23.88 14.53
CA ALA A 170 -7.73 23.07 15.31
C ALA A 170 -9.17 23.55 15.07
N ASN A 171 -9.91 22.85 14.19
CA ASN A 171 -11.35 23.11 13.98
C ASN A 171 -12.20 22.93 15.26
N GLY A 172 -11.66 22.24 16.28
CA GLY A 172 -12.30 22.06 17.58
C GLY A 172 -12.09 23.20 18.58
N GLY A 173 -11.41 24.29 18.20
CA GLY A 173 -11.25 25.51 18.99
C GLY A 173 -10.03 25.54 19.91
N GLU A 174 -9.48 24.40 20.33
CA GLU A 174 -8.36 24.34 21.29
C GLU A 174 -7.13 23.58 20.77
N ILE A 175 -5.94 24.10 21.10
CA ILE A 175 -4.68 23.37 21.07
C ILE A 175 -4.25 23.12 22.52
N THR A 176 -4.13 21.86 22.92
CA THR A 176 -3.76 21.48 24.29
C THR A 176 -2.36 20.86 24.34
N LEU A 177 -1.53 21.38 25.23
CA LEU A 177 -0.27 20.77 25.66
C LEU A 177 -0.49 20.19 27.07
N SER A 178 -0.24 18.89 27.23
CA SER A 178 -0.41 18.19 28.51
C SER A 178 0.56 17.04 28.63
N ASP A 179 0.88 16.64 29.86
CA ASP A 179 1.61 15.41 30.15
C ASP A 179 0.63 14.23 30.28
N ASN A 180 0.74 13.23 29.41
CA ASN A 180 -0.06 12.00 29.45
C ASN A 180 -1.59 12.22 29.56
N ASN A 181 -2.13 13.22 28.86
CA ASN A 181 -3.53 13.65 28.98
C ASN A 181 -3.97 13.94 30.43
N SER A 182 -3.03 14.26 31.32
CA SER A 182 -3.30 14.52 32.74
C SER A 182 -4.35 15.62 32.87
N ALA A 183 -5.26 15.46 33.84
CA ALA A 183 -6.20 16.51 34.21
C ALA A 183 -5.52 17.75 34.79
N THR A 184 -4.22 17.63 35.13
CA THR A 184 -3.40 18.69 35.69
C THR A 184 -2.24 19.08 34.78
N GLY A 185 -1.74 20.30 34.93
CA GLY A 185 -0.54 20.76 34.23
C GLY A 185 -0.74 20.88 32.72
N LYS A 186 -1.73 21.67 32.30
CA LYS A 186 -2.01 21.93 30.89
C LYS A 186 -1.67 23.36 30.49
N VAL A 187 -1.24 23.53 29.23
CA VAL A 187 -1.32 24.82 28.54
C VAL A 187 -2.31 24.65 27.40
N ILE A 188 -3.36 25.46 27.41
CA ILE A 188 -4.43 25.39 26.41
C ILE A 188 -4.45 26.73 25.69
N VAL A 189 -4.23 26.69 24.39
CA VAL A 189 -4.47 27.82 23.49
C VAL A 189 -5.87 27.65 22.94
N ASP A 190 -6.79 28.47 23.45
CA ASP A 190 -8.18 28.52 23.03
C ASP A 190 -8.29 29.61 21.95
N MET A 191 -8.43 29.14 20.73
CA MET A 191 -8.49 29.94 19.51
C MET A 191 -9.87 30.57 19.30
N ASP A 192 -10.91 30.06 19.97
CA ASP A 192 -12.27 30.60 19.89
C ASP A 192 -12.44 31.86 20.76
N ASN A 193 -11.76 31.90 21.91
CA ASN A 193 -11.82 33.05 22.82
C ASN A 193 -10.54 33.89 22.82
N THR A 194 -9.55 33.56 21.99
CA THR A 194 -8.25 34.23 21.96
C THR A 194 -7.56 34.19 23.34
N ASN A 195 -7.70 33.05 24.00
CA ASN A 195 -7.25 32.82 25.36
C ASN A 195 -6.05 31.90 25.40
N ILE A 196 -5.12 32.18 26.31
CA ILE A 196 -4.11 31.21 26.73
C ILE A 196 -4.35 30.89 28.20
N LYS A 197 -4.66 29.63 28.48
CA LYS A 197 -4.94 29.13 29.82
C LYS A 197 -3.80 28.24 30.30
N HIS A 198 -3.18 28.65 31.40
CA HIS A 198 -2.17 27.85 32.09
C HIS A 198 -2.86 27.22 33.29
N GLN A 199 -3.06 25.92 33.22
CA GLN A 199 -3.94 25.17 34.10
C GLN A 199 -3.15 24.26 35.03
N TYR A 200 -3.30 24.45 36.34
CA TYR A 200 -2.95 23.40 37.28
C TYR A 200 -4.04 22.34 37.33
N ASP A 201 -5.32 22.71 37.41
CA ASP A 201 -6.47 21.80 37.28
C ASP A 201 -7.76 22.54 36.84
N GLY A 202 -8.91 21.86 36.80
CA GLY A 202 -10.19 22.44 36.41
C GLY A 202 -10.62 23.70 37.18
N SER A 203 -10.15 23.86 38.42
CA SER A 203 -10.55 24.93 39.34
C SER A 203 -9.40 25.89 39.69
N ASN A 204 -8.16 25.56 39.34
CA ASN A 204 -6.97 26.34 39.62
C ASN A 204 -6.21 26.64 38.32
N TYR A 205 -6.26 27.88 37.84
CA TYR A 205 -5.63 28.29 36.58
C TYR A 205 -5.44 29.80 36.48
N VAL A 206 -4.68 30.21 35.48
CA VAL A 206 -4.62 31.60 35.02
C VAL A 206 -4.98 31.66 33.54
N THR A 207 -5.78 32.63 33.16
CA THR A 207 -6.15 32.89 31.77
C THR A 207 -5.60 34.25 31.36
N THR A 208 -5.01 34.31 30.16
CA THR A 208 -4.72 35.57 29.48
C THR A 208 -5.64 35.69 28.28
N THR A 209 -6.45 36.74 28.25
CA THR A 209 -7.42 37.01 27.18
C THR A 209 -7.00 38.25 26.41
N LEU A 210 -6.95 38.15 25.08
CA LEU A 210 -6.79 39.30 24.20
C LEU A 210 -8.16 39.67 23.59
N ALA A 211 -8.70 40.80 24.00
CA ALA A 211 -9.92 41.33 23.39
C ALA A 211 -9.63 41.89 21.98
N SER A 212 -10.67 41.98 21.15
CA SER A 212 -10.58 42.59 19.81
C SER A 212 -10.16 44.07 19.81
N THR A 213 -10.26 44.74 20.96
CA THR A 213 -9.75 46.10 21.20
C THR A 213 -8.25 46.15 21.47
N GLY A 214 -7.58 45.00 21.58
CA GLY A 214 -6.19 44.88 22.01
C GLY A 214 -5.99 44.87 23.53
N SER A 215 -7.07 44.99 24.32
CA SER A 215 -6.99 44.92 25.78
C SER A 215 -6.62 43.51 26.22
N VAL A 216 -5.63 43.42 27.11
CA VAL A 216 -5.20 42.14 27.72
C VAL A 216 -5.73 42.06 29.14
N THR A 217 -6.45 40.99 29.45
CA THR A 217 -6.88 40.67 30.82
C THR A 217 -6.16 39.41 31.29
N LYS A 218 -5.62 39.46 32.50
CA LYS A 218 -5.08 38.28 33.19
C LYS A 218 -5.94 37.98 34.40
N GLU A 219 -6.58 36.83 34.39
CA GLU A 219 -7.49 36.39 35.46
C GLU A 219 -6.91 35.16 36.15
N THR A 220 -6.74 35.26 37.46
CA THR A 220 -6.33 34.15 38.32
C THR A 220 -7.58 33.54 38.97
N VAL A 221 -7.72 32.22 38.88
CA VAL A 221 -8.88 31.48 39.41
C VAL A 221 -8.39 30.36 40.33
N GLY A 222 -9.04 30.22 41.48
CA GLY A 222 -8.72 29.24 42.50
C GLY A 222 -9.97 28.88 43.31
N ALA A 223 -10.05 27.64 43.76
CA ALA A 223 -11.22 27.09 44.46
C ALA A 223 -11.40 27.59 45.91
N GLY A 224 -10.47 28.39 46.44
CA GLY A 224 -10.46 28.88 47.82
C GLY A 224 -10.98 30.31 47.98
N THR A 225 -11.48 30.65 49.17
CA THR A 225 -12.06 31.98 49.48
C THR A 225 -11.05 33.11 49.68
N THR A 226 -9.75 32.81 49.57
CA THR A 226 -8.61 33.75 49.70
C THR A 226 -7.49 33.41 48.71
N ASP A 227 -7.78 32.61 47.70
CA ASP A 227 -6.79 32.02 46.80
C ASP A 227 -6.74 32.78 45.46
N SER A 228 -5.62 32.66 44.73
CA SER A 228 -5.34 33.28 43.42
C SER A 228 -4.59 34.63 43.43
N ASP A 229 -3.57 34.78 44.28
CA ASP A 229 -2.68 35.94 44.22
C ASP A 229 -2.00 36.03 42.85
N TYR A 230 -1.98 37.24 42.28
CA TYR A 230 -1.12 37.56 41.14
C TYR A 230 0.09 38.35 41.61
N THR A 231 1.11 37.62 42.08
CA THR A 231 2.34 38.23 42.58
C THR A 231 3.23 38.68 41.42
N LEU A 232 3.57 39.97 41.42
CA LEU A 232 4.62 40.54 40.59
C LEU A 232 5.89 40.68 41.43
N ASP A 233 6.77 39.69 41.36
CA ASP A 233 8.08 39.74 42.02
C ASP A 233 9.11 40.36 41.08
N VAL A 234 9.35 41.66 41.24
CA VAL A 234 10.27 42.43 40.39
C VAL A 234 11.60 42.64 41.11
N ASP A 235 12.71 42.19 40.51
CA ASP A 235 14.07 42.47 41.02
C ASP A 235 14.45 43.96 40.86
N GLY A 236 13.79 44.66 39.93
CA GLY A 236 14.00 46.06 39.61
C GLY A 236 12.76 46.93 39.85
N GLU A 237 12.60 47.95 38.99
CA GLU A 237 11.49 48.90 39.04
C GLU A 237 10.25 48.37 38.31
N LEU A 238 9.06 48.54 38.92
CA LEU A 238 7.76 48.33 38.27
C LEU A 238 7.21 49.68 37.79
N VAL A 239 7.04 49.83 36.47
CA VAL A 239 6.47 51.03 35.86
C VAL A 239 5.08 50.71 35.30
N LEU A 240 4.08 51.48 35.73
CA LEU A 240 2.72 51.43 35.21
C LEU A 240 2.42 52.81 34.63
N ASP A 241 2.33 52.90 33.30
CA ASP A 241 2.22 54.17 32.57
C ASP A 241 1.01 54.13 31.63
N ALA A 242 -0.12 54.63 32.12
CA ALA A 242 -1.35 54.72 31.34
C ALA A 242 -1.39 56.05 30.59
N ALA A 243 -1.43 55.97 29.25
CA ALA A 243 -1.40 57.13 28.37
C ALA A 243 -2.74 57.89 28.31
N ASP A 244 -3.83 57.29 28.77
CA ASP A 244 -5.14 57.92 28.78
C ASP A 244 -5.39 58.69 30.09
N ALA A 245 -6.47 59.46 30.11
CA ALA A 245 -6.83 60.25 31.28
C ALA A 245 -7.30 59.40 32.48
N ALA A 246 -7.52 58.09 32.31
CA ALA A 246 -7.98 57.21 33.37
C ALA A 246 -6.82 56.82 34.31
N GLY A 247 -5.58 56.84 33.81
CA GLY A 247 -4.40 56.54 34.60
C GLY A 247 -4.32 55.06 35.01
N VAL A 248 -3.46 54.77 35.98
CA VAL A 248 -3.37 53.44 36.59
C VAL A 248 -4.42 53.33 37.69
N ILE A 249 -5.33 52.38 37.54
CA ILE A 249 -6.40 52.14 38.52
C ILE A 249 -6.09 50.85 39.29
N MET A 250 -5.75 51.00 40.57
CA MET A 250 -5.68 49.89 41.53
C MET A 250 -6.94 49.94 42.41
N LYS A 251 -7.62 48.81 42.57
CA LYS A 251 -8.84 48.69 43.37
C LYS A 251 -8.65 47.66 44.47
#